data_AF-A0A101M7E8-F1
#
_entry.id   AF-A0A101M7E8-F1
#
_cell.length_a   1.000
_cell.length_b   1.000
_cell.length_c   1.000
_cell.angle_alpha   90.00
_cell.angle_beta   90.00
_cell.angle_gamma   90.00
#
_symmetry.space_group_name_H-M   'P 1'
#
loop_
_entity.id
_entity.type
_entity.pdbx_description
1 polymer ?
#
loop_
_entity_poly.entity_id
_entity_poly.type
_entity_poly.pdbx_seq_one_letter_code
_entity_poly.pdbx_strand_id
1 'polypeptide(L)'
;MLICPYKEQVKGVIERFANEGVEYGRCVTVDGSQGQESNVVIFMFTKPRTAELTGLGFLSSYQRLNVAMTRAKKLMVAVVNMGIWNERFVAIAKSRNTRFLAGLLQHAVDKGDILRWEGPSTVHRPFESAAPPLN
;
A
#
# COMPACT_ATOMS: atom_id res chain seq x y z
N MET A 1 12.17 -3.62 1.19
CA MET A 1 11.62 -3.52 2.57
C MET A 1 10.11 -3.63 2.51
N LEU A 2 9.51 -4.48 3.35
CA LEU A 2 8.06 -4.53 3.57
C LEU A 2 7.73 -3.59 4.74
N ILE A 3 6.76 -2.72 4.53
CA ILE A 3 6.27 -1.80 5.56
C ILE A 3 4.78 -2.06 5.78
N CYS A 4 4.42 -2.31 7.04
CA CYS A 4 3.04 -2.56 7.47
C CYS A 4 2.55 -1.44 8.39
N PRO A 5 1.32 -0.93 8.21
CA PRO A 5 0.67 -0.02 9.16
C PRO A 5 0.57 -0.55 10.60
N TYR A 6 0.37 -1.86 10.80
CA TYR A 6 0.07 -2.44 12.11
C TYR A 6 1.03 -3.56 12.51
N LYS A 7 1.32 -3.69 13.82
CA LYS A 7 2.19 -4.74 14.36
C LYS A 7 1.64 -6.15 14.10
N GLU A 8 0.33 -6.35 14.23
CA GLU A 8 -0.30 -7.65 13.94
C GLU A 8 -0.15 -8.05 12.47
N GLN A 9 -0.17 -7.08 11.55
CA GLN A 9 0.09 -7.36 10.15
C GLN A 9 1.55 -7.80 9.92
N VAL A 10 2.52 -7.20 10.60
CA VAL A 10 3.93 -7.66 10.54
C VAL A 10 4.00 -9.14 10.96
N LYS A 11 3.39 -9.52 12.09
CA LYS A 11 3.36 -10.91 12.56
C LYS A 11 2.75 -11.84 11.51
N GLY A 12 1.55 -11.52 11.02
CA GLY A 12 0.85 -12.35 10.05
C GLY A 12 1.61 -12.50 8.72
N VAL A 13 2.34 -11.47 8.29
CA VAL A 13 3.19 -11.54 7.09
C VAL A 13 4.38 -12.46 7.32
N ILE A 14 5.06 -12.34 8.45
CA ILE A 14 6.21 -13.19 8.81
C ILE A 14 5.78 -14.66 8.85
N GLU A 15 4.68 -14.96 9.56
CA GLU A 15 4.13 -16.31 9.66
C GLU A 15 3.74 -16.87 8.30
N ARG A 16 3.01 -16.07 7.49
CA ARG A 16 2.57 -16.50 6.15
C ARG A 16 3.74 -16.77 5.23
N PHE A 17 4.73 -15.88 5.20
CA PHE A 17 5.88 -16.00 4.30
C PHE A 17 6.77 -17.16 4.70
N ALA A 18 6.94 -17.41 6.01
CA ALA A 18 7.64 -18.60 6.49
C ALA A 18 6.95 -19.89 6.04
N ASN A 19 5.61 -19.96 6.15
CA ASN A 19 4.83 -21.13 5.72
C ASN A 19 4.87 -21.35 4.20
N GLU A 20 4.99 -20.29 3.41
CA GLU A 20 5.07 -20.36 1.94
C GLU A 20 6.50 -20.40 1.39
N GLY A 21 7.53 -20.35 2.26
CA GLY A 21 8.93 -20.31 1.83
C GLY A 21 9.31 -19.05 1.06
N VAL A 22 8.61 -17.93 1.30
CA VAL A 22 8.88 -16.65 0.64
C VAL A 22 10.00 -15.91 1.35
N GLU A 23 11.10 -15.69 0.64
CA GLU A 23 12.21 -14.87 1.12
C GLU A 23 11.92 -13.37 1.01
N TYR A 24 12.31 -12.60 2.01
CA TYR A 24 12.16 -11.15 2.02
C TYR A 24 13.26 -10.49 2.87
N GLY A 25 13.57 -9.23 2.58
CA GLY A 25 14.63 -8.50 3.30
C GLY A 25 14.27 -8.14 4.74
N ARG A 26 13.30 -7.24 4.93
CA ARG A 26 12.77 -6.89 6.27
C ARG A 26 11.28 -6.65 6.20
N CYS A 27 10.58 -6.96 7.28
CA CYS A 27 9.18 -6.60 7.50
C CYS A 27 9.06 -5.82 8.80
N VAL A 28 8.64 -4.56 8.72
CA VAL A 28 8.57 -3.66 9.87
C VAL A 28 7.32 -2.80 9.84
N THR A 29 6.96 -2.21 10.98
CA THR A 29 5.98 -1.13 10.99
C THR A 29 6.58 0.16 10.42
N VAL A 30 5.73 1.15 10.11
CA VAL A 30 6.23 2.48 9.71
C VAL A 30 7.12 3.10 10.77
N ASP A 31 6.72 3.07 12.05
CA ASP A 31 7.54 3.62 13.13
C ASP A 31 8.86 2.84 13.26
N GLY A 32 8.85 1.51 13.05
CA GLY A 32 10.05 0.67 13.01
C GLY A 32 10.94 0.86 11.78
N SER A 33 10.50 1.65 10.79
CA SER A 33 11.27 2.00 9.59
C SER A 33 11.97 3.37 9.70
N GLN A 34 11.81 4.08 10.83
CA GLN A 34 12.36 5.42 10.98
C GLN A 34 13.89 5.43 10.85
N GLY A 35 14.41 6.36 10.03
CA GLY A 35 15.85 6.47 9.74
C GLY A 35 16.42 5.37 8.84
N GLN A 36 15.56 4.52 8.26
CA GLN A 36 15.97 3.40 7.40
C GLN A 36 15.53 3.66 5.96
N GLU A 37 16.23 3.10 4.98
CA GLU A 37 15.85 3.24 3.57
C GLU A 37 16.09 1.94 2.80
N SER A 38 15.46 1.79 1.64
CA SER A 38 15.65 0.65 0.75
C SER A 38 15.42 1.06 -0.70
N ASN A 39 16.10 0.38 -1.63
CA ASN A 39 15.87 0.60 -3.07
C ASN A 39 14.41 0.39 -3.45
N VAL A 40 13.80 -0.68 -2.95
CA VAL A 40 12.39 -1.01 -3.13
C VAL A 40 11.69 -1.09 -1.78
N VAL A 41 10.55 -0.42 -1.68
CA VAL A 41 9.62 -0.52 -0.55
C VAL A 41 8.29 -1.07 -1.04
N ILE A 42 7.77 -2.08 -0.35
CA ILE A 42 6.40 -2.54 -0.53
C ILE A 42 5.62 -2.09 0.69
N PHE A 43 4.68 -1.16 0.49
CA PHE A 43 3.82 -0.66 1.55
C PHE A 43 2.46 -1.34 1.48
N MET A 44 2.14 -2.10 2.52
CA MET A 44 0.96 -2.94 2.53
C MET A 44 -0.21 -2.21 3.20
N PHE A 45 -0.98 -1.46 2.42
CA PHE A 45 -2.17 -0.80 2.93
C PHE A 45 -3.17 -1.83 3.44
N THR A 46 -3.59 -1.65 4.68
CA THR A 46 -4.68 -2.39 5.28
C THR A 46 -5.62 -1.38 5.89
N LYS A 47 -6.91 -1.54 5.62
CA LYS A 47 -7.97 -0.78 6.30
C LYS A 47 -8.61 -1.71 7.34
N PRO A 48 -8.93 -1.20 8.54
CA PRO A 48 -9.84 -1.91 9.44
C PRO A 48 -11.20 -2.19 8.76
N ARG A 49 -11.81 -3.32 9.16
CA ARG A 49 -12.96 -4.01 8.52
C ARG A 49 -14.27 -3.19 8.46
N THR A 50 -14.33 -1.97 8.97
CA THR A 50 -15.57 -1.21 9.06
C THR A 50 -15.95 -0.62 7.69
N ALA A 51 -17.20 -0.88 7.28
CA ALA A 51 -17.84 -0.24 6.13
C ALA A 51 -17.88 1.29 6.31
N GLU A 52 -17.90 1.74 7.55
CA GLU A 52 -17.74 3.14 7.88
C GLU A 52 -16.28 3.60 7.68
N LEU A 53 -16.13 4.78 7.08
CA LEU A 53 -14.85 5.46 6.93
C LEU A 53 -14.47 6.25 8.20
N THR A 54 -15.24 6.07 9.28
CA THR A 54 -14.91 6.50 10.64
C THR A 54 -13.73 5.66 11.14
N GLY A 55 -12.66 6.32 11.57
CA GLY A 55 -11.49 5.62 12.11
C GLY A 55 -10.52 5.05 11.07
N LEU A 56 -10.07 5.86 10.10
CA LEU A 56 -8.95 5.51 9.20
C LEU A 56 -7.64 5.20 9.93
N GLY A 57 -7.58 5.42 11.25
CA GLY A 57 -6.51 4.97 12.12
C GLY A 57 -5.15 5.42 11.61
N PHE A 58 -4.27 4.45 11.33
CA PHE A 58 -2.92 4.70 10.82
C PHE A 58 -2.90 5.56 9.54
N LEU A 59 -3.86 5.37 8.64
CA LEU A 59 -3.97 6.05 7.35
C LEU A 59 -4.40 7.51 7.48
N SER A 60 -4.84 7.91 8.67
CA SER A 60 -5.16 9.30 8.97
C SER A 60 -3.93 10.13 9.35
N SER A 61 -2.72 9.55 9.45
CA SER A 61 -1.50 10.30 9.80
C SER A 61 -0.64 10.60 8.57
N TYR A 62 -0.61 11.87 8.17
CA TYR A 62 0.25 12.35 7.09
C TYR A 62 1.74 12.12 7.39
N GLN A 63 2.17 12.35 8.63
CA GLN A 63 3.57 12.16 9.02
C GLN A 63 4.02 10.70 8.80
N ARG A 64 3.18 9.74 9.17
CA ARG A 64 3.46 8.32 8.98
C ARG A 64 3.43 7.90 7.51
N LEU A 65 2.49 8.40 6.73
CA LEU A 65 2.50 8.19 5.27
C LEU A 65 3.77 8.75 4.63
N ASN A 66 4.18 9.96 5.02
CA ASN A 66 5.42 10.56 4.56
C ASN A 66 6.65 9.73 4.90
N VAL A 67 6.74 9.25 6.15
CA VAL A 67 7.82 8.33 6.53
C VAL A 67 7.82 7.13 5.60
N ALA A 68 6.69 6.43 5.44
CA ALA A 68 6.60 5.23 4.61
C ALA A 68 7.05 5.47 3.15
N MET A 69 6.56 6.53 2.50
CA MET A 69 6.92 6.84 1.10
C MET A 69 8.40 7.22 0.96
N THR A 70 8.93 8.01 1.89
CA THR A 70 10.33 8.48 1.82
C THR A 70 11.34 7.39 2.18
N ARG A 71 10.93 6.18 2.54
CA ARG A 71 11.86 5.06 2.73
C ARG A 71 12.33 4.45 1.39
N ALA A 72 11.60 4.71 0.30
CA ALA A 72 11.90 4.18 -1.03
C ALA A 72 12.91 5.06 -1.76
N LYS A 73 14.06 4.49 -2.17
CA LYS A 73 15.07 5.20 -2.97
C LYS A 73 14.79 5.16 -4.48
N LYS A 74 14.19 4.08 -4.97
CA LYS A 74 13.95 3.86 -6.41
C LYS A 74 12.49 3.55 -6.72
N LEU A 75 11.85 2.66 -5.96
CA LEU A 75 10.49 2.22 -6.22
C LEU A 75 9.70 2.01 -4.93
N MET A 76 8.47 2.51 -4.91
CA MET A 76 7.46 2.16 -3.92
C MET A 76 6.33 1.39 -4.60
N VAL A 77 6.02 0.20 -4.10
CA VAL A 77 4.83 -0.57 -4.48
C VAL A 77 3.81 -0.46 -3.36
N ALA A 78 2.66 0.12 -3.66
CA ALA A 78 1.53 0.21 -2.74
C ALA A 78 0.56 -0.94 -2.99
N VAL A 79 0.39 -1.84 -2.03
CA VAL A 79 -0.62 -2.90 -2.11
C VAL A 79 -1.90 -2.38 -1.48
N VAL A 80 -2.97 -2.25 -2.28
CA VAL A 80 -4.25 -1.63 -1.88
C VAL A 80 -5.45 -2.49 -2.27
N ASN A 81 -6.55 -2.37 -1.52
CA ASN A 81 -7.84 -2.96 -1.90
C ASN A 81 -8.76 -1.89 -2.53
N MET A 82 -8.90 -1.91 -3.86
CA MET A 82 -9.70 -0.91 -4.60
C MET A 82 -11.20 -0.96 -4.30
N GLY A 83 -11.73 -2.05 -3.74
CA GLY A 83 -13.10 -2.08 -3.22
C GLY A 83 -13.32 -1.09 -2.07
N ILE A 84 -12.24 -0.76 -1.35
CA ILE A 84 -12.22 0.25 -0.29
C ILE A 84 -11.80 1.61 -0.86
N TRP A 85 -10.80 1.62 -1.73
CA TRP A 85 -10.26 2.83 -2.38
C TRP A 85 -11.02 3.11 -3.68
N ASN A 86 -12.24 3.61 -3.53
CA ASN A 86 -13.13 3.95 -4.63
C ASN A 86 -13.49 5.45 -4.60
N GLU A 87 -14.28 5.90 -5.58
CA GLU A 87 -14.74 7.29 -5.67
C GLU A 87 -15.41 7.79 -4.39
N ARG A 88 -16.12 6.92 -3.64
CA ARG A 88 -16.72 7.30 -2.35
C ARG A 88 -15.65 7.63 -1.32
N PHE A 89 -14.54 6.89 -1.29
CA PHE A 89 -13.40 7.21 -0.43
C PHE A 89 -12.83 8.59 -0.76
N VAL A 90 -12.67 8.89 -2.05
CA VAL A 90 -12.14 10.20 -2.51
C VAL A 90 -13.11 11.32 -2.13
N ALA A 91 -14.41 11.13 -2.35
CA ALA A 91 -15.45 12.13 -2.06
C ALA A 91 -15.56 12.49 -0.57
N ILE A 92 -15.25 11.55 0.32
CA ILE A 92 -15.32 11.77 1.77
C ILE A 92 -13.95 12.09 2.40
N ALA A 93 -12.87 12.11 1.62
CA ALA A 93 -11.53 12.52 2.03
C ALA A 93 -11.48 14.03 2.32
N LYS A 94 -12.00 14.45 3.47
CA LYS A 94 -12.12 15.87 3.86
C LYS A 94 -10.90 16.38 4.64
N SER A 95 -10.14 15.51 5.28
CA SER A 95 -8.97 15.91 6.07
C SER A 95 -7.73 16.05 5.18
N ARG A 96 -6.77 16.91 5.58
CA ARG A 96 -5.49 17.06 4.87
C ARG A 96 -4.82 15.71 4.59
N ASN A 97 -4.88 14.80 5.55
CA ASN A 97 -4.16 13.53 5.52
C ASN A 97 -4.85 12.52 4.58
N THR A 98 -6.19 12.51 4.56
CA THR A 98 -6.96 11.68 3.63
C THR A 98 -6.88 12.19 2.21
N ARG A 99 -6.85 13.52 2.01
CA ARG A 99 -6.59 14.14 0.70
C ARG A 99 -5.21 13.79 0.15
N PHE A 100 -4.20 13.77 1.01
CA PHE A 100 -2.85 13.39 0.59
C PHE A 100 -2.82 11.96 0.03
N LEU A 101 -3.39 11.00 0.77
CA LEU A 101 -3.44 9.62 0.31
C LEU A 101 -4.33 9.44 -0.92
N ALA A 102 -5.50 10.08 -0.95
CA ALA A 102 -6.36 10.06 -2.13
C ALA A 102 -5.64 10.62 -3.37
N GLY A 103 -4.90 11.72 -3.23
CA GLY A 103 -4.11 12.30 -4.30
C GLY A 103 -2.96 11.40 -4.76
N LEU A 104 -2.27 10.72 -3.84
CA LEU A 104 -1.24 9.75 -4.18
C LEU A 104 -1.80 8.60 -5.04
N LEU A 105 -2.94 8.04 -4.63
CA LEU A 105 -3.58 6.94 -5.36
C LEU A 105 -4.14 7.41 -6.71
N GLN A 106 -4.79 8.58 -6.74
CA GLN A 106 -5.28 9.17 -7.98
C GLN A 106 -4.14 9.44 -8.96
N HIS A 107 -3.00 9.97 -8.49
CA HIS A 107 -1.83 10.16 -9.33
C HIS A 107 -1.32 8.85 -9.93
N ALA A 108 -1.29 7.75 -9.17
CA ALA A 108 -0.90 6.44 -9.70
C ALA A 108 -1.88 5.96 -10.79
N VAL A 109 -3.19 6.16 -10.60
CA VAL A 109 -4.22 5.88 -11.61
C VAL A 109 -4.01 6.71 -12.87
N ASP A 110 -3.84 8.03 -12.72
CA ASP A 110 -3.68 8.97 -13.84
C ASP A 110 -2.42 8.68 -14.68
N LYS A 111 -1.39 8.10 -14.05
CA LYS A 111 -0.14 7.69 -14.72
C LYS A 111 -0.19 6.30 -15.34
N GLY A 112 -1.24 5.52 -15.07
CA GLY A 112 -1.29 4.11 -15.47
C GLY A 112 -0.37 3.21 -14.65
N ASP A 113 0.13 3.68 -13.50
CA ASP A 113 1.01 2.92 -12.59
C ASP A 113 0.20 1.94 -11.70
N ILE A 114 -0.78 1.26 -12.30
CA ILE A 114 -1.71 0.38 -11.59
C ILE A 114 -1.55 -1.06 -12.07
N LEU A 115 -1.33 -1.94 -11.11
CA LEU A 115 -1.37 -3.39 -11.26
C LEU A 115 -2.65 -3.93 -10.63
N ARG A 116 -3.53 -4.56 -11.42
CA ARG A 116 -4.69 -5.28 -10.90
C ARG A 116 -4.30 -6.74 -10.63
N TRP A 117 -4.60 -7.21 -9.42
CA TRP A 117 -4.46 -8.62 -9.08
C TRP A 117 -5.66 -9.42 -9.59
N GLU A 118 -5.43 -10.32 -10.54
CA GLU A 118 -6.45 -11.23 -11.11
C GLU A 118 -6.17 -12.72 -10.81
N GLY A 119 -5.25 -12.96 -9.87
CA GLY A 119 -4.77 -14.30 -9.53
C GLY A 119 -3.30 -14.52 -9.91
N PRO A 120 -2.79 -15.75 -9.76
CA PRO A 120 -1.36 -16.06 -9.92
C PRO A 120 -0.76 -15.62 -11.27
N SER A 121 -1.57 -15.62 -12.33
CA SER A 121 -1.20 -15.15 -13.67
C SER A 121 -0.65 -13.72 -13.70
N THR A 122 -1.07 -12.86 -12.77
CA THR A 122 -0.60 -11.47 -12.63
C THR A 122 0.91 -11.39 -12.36
N VAL A 123 1.50 -12.40 -11.71
CA VAL A 123 2.93 -12.42 -11.36
C VAL A 123 3.81 -12.92 -12.51
N HIS A 124 3.25 -13.75 -13.39
CA HIS A 124 4.02 -14.50 -14.39
C HIS A 124 4.19 -13.76 -15.72
N ARG A 125 3.54 -12.60 -15.90
CA ARG A 125 3.69 -11.76 -17.10
C ARG A 125 4.43 -10.46 -16.74
N PRO A 126 5.35 -9.98 -17.60
CA PRO A 126 5.91 -8.63 -17.46
C PRO A 126 4.77 -7.61 -17.35
N PHE A 127 4.90 -6.68 -16.40
CA PHE A 127 3.92 -5.61 -16.22
C PHE A 127 3.96 -4.65 -17.42
N GLU A 128 2.95 -4.72 -18.29
CA GLU A 128 2.66 -3.69 -19.28
C GLU A 128 1.66 -2.69 -18.69
N SER A 129 2.16 -1.56 -18.19
CA SER A 129 1.36 -0.47 -17.61
C SER A 129 0.43 0.23 -18.61
N ALA A 130 0.52 -0.11 -19.91
CA ALA A 130 -0.22 0.53 -20.99
C ALA A 130 -1.51 -0.21 -21.38
N ALA A 131 -1.80 -1.38 -20.80
CA ALA A 131 -3.02 -2.12 -21.13
C ALA A 131 -4.26 -1.39 -20.57
N PRO A 132 -5.29 -1.13 -21.40
CA PRO A 132 -6.52 -0.52 -20.92
C PRO A 132 -7.18 -1.41 -19.86
N PRO A 133 -7.95 -0.83 -18.92
CA PRO A 133 -8.66 -1.62 -17.92
C PRO A 133 -9.55 -2.66 -18.61
N LEU A 134 -9.42 -3.92 -18.20
CA LEU A 134 -10.28 -5.00 -18.69
C LEU A 134 -11.73 -4.70 -18.30
N ASN A 135 -12.61 -4.78 -19.31
CA ASN A 135 -14.06 -4.54 -19.26
C ASN A 135 -14.78 -5.39 -18.21
#